data_AF-A0AAU2YP78-F1
#
_entry.id   AF-A0AAU2YP78-F1
#
_cell.length_a   1.000
_cell.length_b   1.000
_cell.length_c   1.000
_cell.angle_alpha   90.00
_cell.angle_beta   90.00
_cell.angle_gamma   90.00
#
_symmetry.space_group_name_H-M   'P 1'
#
loop_
_entity.id
_entity.type
_entity.pdbx_description
1 polymer ?
#
loop_
_entity_poly.entity_id
_entity_poly.type
_entity_poly.pdbx_seq_one_letter_code
_entity_poly.pdbx_strand_id
1 'polypeptide(L)'
;MNETAALLLRRAVRRTQEATRERTATGRGPEDADDVAGTFSTDGALGFDPLPLLRALYEAGSRAVVIGQVAGIMHGSTDLTGDLDLLWDGSPEEGRALREALAATGCTTLPALDRPQVEYRVPGVSGDLCTPALPWGDMDVLSCLPRAVSTRDPEGFAIRYVDLDDLIRMRRALGRPKDLRRAAELEALRP
;
A
#
# COMPACT_ATOMS: atom_id res chain seq x y z
N MET A 1 4.21 5.15 -25.45
CA MET A 1 3.78 6.03 -24.35
C MET A 1 4.07 5.29 -23.06
N ASN A 2 4.98 5.78 -22.21
CA ASN A 2 5.19 5.15 -20.91
C ASN A 2 3.89 5.23 -20.10
N GLU A 3 3.42 4.09 -19.62
CA GLU A 3 2.21 4.00 -18.81
C GLU A 3 2.47 4.68 -17.45
N THR A 4 1.58 5.58 -17.02
CA THR A 4 1.73 6.24 -15.72
C THR A 4 1.53 5.25 -14.58
N ALA A 5 2.16 5.49 -13.41
CA ALA A 5 2.01 4.67 -12.21
C ALA A 5 0.53 4.41 -11.80
N ALA A 6 -0.36 5.40 -11.98
CA ALA A 6 -1.79 5.22 -11.71
C ALA A 6 -2.46 4.19 -12.66
N LEU A 7 -2.06 4.17 -13.93
CA LEU A 7 -2.57 3.20 -14.91
C LEU A 7 -2.05 1.79 -14.63
N LEU A 8 -0.78 1.66 -14.18
CA LEU A 8 -0.23 0.40 -13.69
C LEU A 8 -1.05 -0.15 -12.51
N LEU A 9 -1.36 0.70 -11.52
CA LEU A 9 -2.22 0.32 -10.39
C LEU A 9 -3.61 -0.13 -10.84
N ARG A 10 -4.30 0.65 -11.68
CA ARG A 10 -5.63 0.28 -12.20
C ARG A 10 -5.62 -1.04 -12.97
N ARG A 11 -4.56 -1.30 -13.73
CA ARG A 11 -4.40 -2.59 -14.44
C ARG A 11 -4.21 -3.74 -13.45
N ALA A 12 -3.39 -3.56 -12.42
CA ALA A 12 -3.18 -4.57 -11.39
C ALA A 12 -4.48 -4.86 -10.61
N VAL A 13 -5.26 -3.84 -10.25
CA VAL A 13 -6.58 -3.99 -9.63
C VAL A 13 -7.49 -4.88 -10.47
N ARG A 14 -7.62 -4.59 -11.77
CA ARG A 14 -8.42 -5.43 -12.69
C ARG A 14 -7.91 -6.87 -12.74
N ARG A 15 -6.59 -7.07 -12.86
CA ARG A 15 -5.98 -8.40 -12.88
C ARG A 15 -6.22 -9.17 -11.58
N THR A 16 -6.13 -8.51 -10.43
CA THR A 16 -6.45 -9.13 -9.14
C THR A 16 -7.89 -9.58 -9.11
N GLN A 17 -8.83 -8.69 -9.44
CA GLN A 17 -10.28 -9.00 -9.46
C GLN A 17 -10.62 -10.15 -10.42
N GLU A 18 -10.04 -10.16 -11.64
CA GLU A 18 -10.20 -11.24 -12.61
C GLU A 18 -9.66 -12.57 -12.05
N ALA A 19 -8.46 -12.55 -11.48
CA ALA A 19 -7.81 -13.75 -10.93
C ALA A 19 -8.46 -14.27 -9.64
N THR A 20 -9.28 -13.47 -8.97
CA THR A 20 -9.97 -13.81 -7.73
C THR A 20 -11.47 -14.02 -7.90
N ARG A 21 -12.02 -13.80 -9.10
CA ARG A 21 -13.47 -13.77 -9.35
C ARG A 21 -14.21 -15.04 -8.90
N GLU A 22 -13.59 -16.20 -9.08
CA GLU A 22 -14.17 -17.51 -8.74
C GLU A 22 -13.66 -18.05 -7.39
N ARG A 23 -12.85 -17.28 -6.66
CA ARG A 23 -12.35 -17.70 -5.36
C ARG A 23 -13.42 -17.48 -4.30
N THR A 24 -13.64 -18.49 -3.47
CA THR A 24 -14.44 -18.38 -2.25
C THR A 24 -13.55 -17.91 -1.11
N ALA A 25 -14.11 -17.07 -0.22
CA ALA A 25 -13.44 -16.69 1.03
C ALA A 25 -13.07 -17.93 1.85
N THR A 26 -11.85 -17.94 2.37
CA THR A 26 -11.25 -19.06 3.11
C THR A 26 -11.04 -18.75 4.59
N GLY A 27 -11.25 -17.50 4.99
CA GLY A 27 -10.93 -16.98 6.32
C GLY A 27 -9.46 -16.58 6.49
N ARG A 28 -8.62 -16.68 5.43
CA ARG A 28 -7.19 -16.37 5.51
C ARG A 28 -6.94 -14.88 5.57
N GLY A 29 -6.26 -14.43 6.62
CA GLY A 29 -5.87 -13.04 6.84
C GLY A 29 -4.45 -12.72 6.37
N PRO A 30 -4.00 -11.45 6.49
CA PRO A 30 -2.63 -11.05 6.17
C PRO A 30 -1.54 -11.85 6.90
N GLU A 31 -1.84 -12.36 8.10
CA GLU A 31 -0.97 -13.23 8.90
C GLU A 31 -0.71 -14.60 8.25
N ASP A 32 -1.60 -15.04 7.36
CA ASP A 32 -1.49 -16.29 6.60
C ASP A 32 -0.75 -16.12 5.26
N ALA A 33 -0.28 -14.90 4.95
CA ALA A 33 0.37 -14.59 3.69
C ALA A 33 1.72 -15.31 3.55
N ASP A 34 1.82 -16.16 2.52
CA ASP A 34 3.06 -16.88 2.21
C ASP A 34 4.13 -15.98 1.57
N ASP A 35 5.38 -16.45 1.52
CA ASP A 35 6.50 -15.67 0.99
C ASP A 35 6.53 -15.52 -0.54
N VAL A 36 5.68 -16.27 -1.26
CA VAL A 36 5.64 -16.34 -2.71
C VAL A 36 4.54 -15.42 -3.26
N ALA A 37 3.28 -15.70 -2.95
CA ALA A 37 2.14 -14.91 -3.37
C ALA A 37 1.88 -13.69 -2.45
N GLY A 38 2.34 -13.71 -1.20
CA GLY A 38 2.00 -12.66 -0.23
C GLY A 38 0.49 -12.58 0.00
N THR A 39 -0.02 -11.37 0.22
CA THR A 39 -1.45 -11.19 0.51
C THR A 39 -2.37 -11.46 -0.69
N PHE A 40 -1.83 -11.69 -1.89
CA PHE A 40 -2.61 -12.15 -3.03
C PHE A 40 -3.24 -13.55 -2.82
N SER A 41 -2.64 -14.40 -1.98
CA SER A 41 -3.20 -15.72 -1.62
C SER A 41 -4.18 -15.67 -0.44
N THR A 42 -4.42 -14.50 0.14
CA THR A 42 -5.34 -14.28 1.27
C THR A 42 -6.70 -13.76 0.80
N ASP A 43 -7.67 -13.69 1.70
CA ASP A 43 -8.99 -13.14 1.40
C ASP A 43 -8.97 -11.63 1.11
N GLY A 44 -7.88 -10.92 1.46
CA GLY A 44 -7.70 -9.50 1.12
C GLY A 44 -7.68 -9.24 -0.39
N ALA A 45 -7.31 -10.24 -1.20
CA ALA A 45 -7.32 -10.13 -2.65
C ALA A 45 -8.74 -10.12 -3.24
N LEU A 46 -9.75 -10.62 -2.52
CA LEU A 46 -11.12 -10.75 -3.00
C LEU A 46 -11.77 -9.37 -3.15
N GLY A 47 -12.04 -8.97 -4.40
CA GLY A 47 -12.61 -7.66 -4.68
C GLY A 47 -11.68 -6.50 -4.34
N PHE A 48 -10.37 -6.76 -4.30
CA PHE A 48 -9.35 -5.75 -4.01
C PHE A 48 -9.54 -4.50 -4.88
N ASP A 49 -9.75 -3.35 -4.24
CA ASP A 49 -9.84 -2.04 -4.88
C ASP A 49 -9.39 -0.93 -3.91
N PRO A 50 -8.14 -0.46 -4.02
CA PRO A 50 -7.61 0.61 -3.17
C PRO A 50 -8.02 2.01 -3.63
N LEU A 51 -8.56 2.18 -4.85
CA LEU A 51 -8.76 3.49 -5.47
C LEU A 51 -9.74 4.39 -4.70
N PRO A 52 -10.87 3.89 -4.16
CA PRO A 52 -11.76 4.71 -3.34
C PRO A 52 -11.07 5.31 -2.11
N LEU A 53 -10.24 4.52 -1.42
CA LEU A 53 -9.49 4.99 -0.26
C LEU A 53 -8.40 5.99 -0.65
N LEU A 54 -7.65 5.71 -1.72
CA LEU A 54 -6.62 6.65 -2.21
C LEU A 54 -7.22 8.00 -2.61
N ARG A 55 -8.41 8.01 -3.20
CA ARG A 55 -9.16 9.23 -3.50
C ARG A 55 -9.58 9.96 -2.22
N ALA A 56 -10.15 9.24 -1.24
CA ALA A 56 -10.58 9.83 0.02
C ALA A 56 -9.39 10.42 0.81
N LEU A 57 -8.22 9.79 0.77
CA LEU A 57 -6.98 10.33 1.35
C LEU A 57 -6.61 11.67 0.73
N TYR A 58 -6.64 11.77 -0.61
CA TYR A 58 -6.40 13.02 -1.32
C TYR A 58 -7.42 14.10 -0.95
N GLU A 59 -8.71 13.76 -0.91
CA GLU A 59 -9.79 14.69 -0.57
C GLU A 59 -9.69 15.19 0.88
N ALA A 60 -9.27 14.34 1.83
CA ALA A 60 -9.01 14.71 3.22
C ALA A 60 -7.68 15.48 3.42
N GLY A 61 -6.89 15.69 2.36
CA GLY A 61 -5.60 16.36 2.42
C GLY A 61 -4.49 15.56 3.10
N SER A 62 -4.63 14.23 3.18
CA SER A 62 -3.62 13.33 3.74
C SER A 62 -2.35 13.34 2.90
N ARG A 63 -1.21 13.33 3.59
CA ARG A 63 0.13 13.24 2.99
C ARG A 63 0.72 11.83 3.08
N ALA A 64 -0.04 10.88 3.62
CA ALA A 64 0.34 9.48 3.72
C ALA A 64 0.85 8.95 2.37
N VAL A 65 1.85 8.09 2.46
CA VAL A 65 2.61 7.58 1.33
C VAL A 65 2.33 6.10 1.17
N VAL A 66 1.86 5.69 0.01
CA VAL A 66 1.72 4.27 -0.33
C VAL A 66 3.09 3.60 -0.30
N ILE A 67 3.20 2.50 0.45
CA ILE A 67 4.37 1.63 0.54
C ILE A 67 3.99 0.20 0.11
N GLY A 68 4.81 -0.80 0.46
CA GLY A 68 4.47 -2.20 0.26
C GLY A 68 4.40 -2.61 -1.22
N GLN A 69 3.52 -3.56 -1.53
CA GLN A 69 3.43 -4.10 -2.90
C GLN A 69 2.65 -3.19 -3.84
N VAL A 70 1.70 -2.39 -3.36
CA VAL A 70 1.02 -1.38 -4.19
C VAL A 70 2.02 -0.37 -4.75
N ALA A 71 2.97 0.13 -3.93
CA ALA A 71 4.05 0.98 -4.43
C ALA A 71 4.94 0.25 -5.44
N GLY A 72 5.20 -1.04 -5.23
CA GLY A 72 5.94 -1.88 -6.18
C GLY A 72 5.26 -1.96 -7.55
N ILE A 73 3.94 -2.17 -7.57
CA ILE A 73 3.12 -2.18 -8.79
C ILE A 73 3.18 -0.82 -9.50
N MET A 74 3.12 0.27 -8.74
CA MET A 74 3.23 1.63 -9.27
C MET A 74 4.59 1.91 -9.92
N HIS A 75 5.64 1.18 -9.53
CA HIS A 75 6.97 1.18 -10.16
C HIS A 75 7.15 0.10 -11.24
N GLY A 76 6.11 -0.67 -11.58
CA GLY A 76 6.11 -1.64 -12.67
C GLY A 76 6.23 -3.12 -12.25
N SER A 77 6.27 -3.44 -10.96
CA SER A 77 6.21 -4.83 -10.50
C SER A 77 4.94 -5.51 -10.99
N THR A 78 5.07 -6.79 -11.34
CA THR A 78 3.92 -7.58 -11.85
C THR A 78 3.28 -8.46 -10.78
N ASP A 79 3.91 -8.54 -9.60
CA ASP A 79 3.40 -9.24 -8.42
C ASP A 79 2.14 -8.54 -7.89
N LEU A 80 1.04 -9.29 -7.81
CA LEU A 80 -0.24 -8.81 -7.30
C LEU A 80 -0.25 -8.84 -5.76
N THR A 81 -1.22 -8.13 -5.17
CA THR A 81 -1.38 -8.03 -3.72
C THR A 81 -2.86 -7.97 -3.33
N GLY A 82 -3.14 -8.19 -2.05
CA GLY A 82 -4.49 -8.11 -1.47
C GLY A 82 -4.62 -7.06 -0.36
N ASP A 83 -3.62 -6.20 -0.20
CA ASP A 83 -3.53 -5.20 0.85
C ASP A 83 -3.08 -3.82 0.32
N LEU A 84 -3.24 -2.81 1.16
CA LEU A 84 -2.67 -1.49 0.94
C LEU A 84 -1.99 -1.02 2.22
N ASP A 85 -0.68 -0.80 2.14
CA ASP A 85 0.12 -0.31 3.25
C ASP A 85 0.46 1.16 3.06
N LEU A 86 0.36 1.94 4.13
CA LEU A 86 0.58 3.38 4.14
C LEU A 86 1.62 3.77 5.20
N LEU A 87 2.56 4.63 4.83
CA LEU A 87 3.48 5.29 5.75
C LEU A 87 3.00 6.72 6.03
N TRP A 88 2.92 7.11 7.31
CA TRP A 88 2.55 8.45 7.75
C TRP A 88 3.44 8.92 8.91
N ASP A 89 3.50 10.22 9.18
CA ASP A 89 4.48 10.81 10.13
C ASP A 89 4.16 10.61 11.61
N GLY A 90 2.98 10.08 11.95
CA GLY A 90 2.53 9.94 13.34
C GLY A 90 1.94 11.22 13.93
N SER A 91 1.83 12.31 13.16
CA SER A 91 1.34 13.60 13.65
C SER A 91 -0.18 13.58 13.92
N PRO A 92 -0.68 14.32 14.94
CA PRO A 92 -2.11 14.43 15.18
C PRO A 92 -2.90 14.93 13.96
N GLU A 93 -2.31 15.82 13.16
CA GLU A 93 -2.92 16.40 11.97
C GLU A 93 -3.12 15.37 10.86
N GLU A 94 -2.07 14.61 10.55
CA GLU A 94 -2.14 13.53 9.54
C GLU A 94 -3.07 12.42 10.02
N GLY A 95 -3.03 12.07 11.31
CA GLY A 95 -3.93 11.08 11.89
C GLY A 95 -5.41 11.46 11.81
N ARG A 96 -5.73 12.76 11.86
CA ARG A 96 -7.11 13.25 11.63
C ARG A 96 -7.52 13.07 10.17
N ALA A 97 -6.66 13.42 9.21
CA ALA A 97 -6.94 13.23 7.78
C ALA A 97 -7.13 11.74 7.42
N LEU A 98 -6.28 10.86 7.96
CA LEU A 98 -6.42 9.41 7.81
C LEU A 98 -7.77 8.90 8.32
N ARG A 99 -8.18 9.32 9.53
CA ARG A 99 -9.49 8.92 10.09
C ARG A 99 -10.67 9.44 9.26
N GLU A 100 -10.57 10.66 8.73
CA GLU A 100 -11.58 11.25 7.85
C GLU A 100 -11.73 10.43 6.56
N ALA A 101 -10.63 10.09 5.91
CA ALA A 101 -10.63 9.24 4.71
C ALA A 101 -11.19 7.83 4.97
N LEU A 102 -10.79 7.20 6.07
CA LEU A 102 -11.31 5.89 6.49
C LEU A 102 -12.82 5.96 6.75
N ALA A 103 -13.30 6.98 7.47
CA ALA A 103 -14.72 7.16 7.72
C ALA A 103 -15.51 7.38 6.42
N ALA A 104 -15.01 8.23 5.53
CA ALA A 104 -15.64 8.54 4.23
C ALA A 104 -15.76 7.32 3.32
N THR A 105 -14.86 6.35 3.46
CA THR A 105 -14.88 5.09 2.70
C THR A 105 -15.61 3.95 3.39
N GLY A 106 -16.28 4.20 4.52
CA GLY A 106 -17.13 3.21 5.18
C GLY A 106 -16.40 2.33 6.19
N CYS A 107 -15.29 2.80 6.77
CA CYS A 107 -14.70 2.15 7.94
C CYS A 107 -15.70 2.17 9.11
N THR A 108 -16.15 1.00 9.54
CA THR A 108 -17.15 0.86 10.62
C THR A 108 -16.56 0.99 12.02
N THR A 109 -15.26 0.77 12.16
CA THR A 109 -14.52 0.91 13.43
C THR A 109 -13.20 1.60 13.14
N LEU A 110 -13.13 2.89 13.44
CA LEU A 110 -11.93 3.66 13.20
C LEU A 110 -10.78 3.16 14.10
N PRO A 111 -9.58 2.92 13.54
CA PRO A 111 -8.44 2.46 14.30
C PRO A 111 -7.97 3.51 15.32
N ALA A 112 -7.51 3.03 16.49
CA ALA A 112 -6.74 3.85 17.40
C ALA A 112 -5.34 4.06 16.82
N LEU A 113 -5.00 5.29 16.46
CA LEU A 113 -3.71 5.64 15.85
C LEU A 113 -2.64 5.93 16.91
N ASP A 114 -2.54 5.07 17.92
CA ASP A 114 -1.67 5.21 19.09
C ASP A 114 -0.50 4.22 19.12
N ARG A 115 -0.38 3.38 18.07
CA ARG A 115 0.69 2.39 17.92
C ARG A 115 1.53 2.67 16.67
N PRO A 116 2.78 2.19 16.64
CA PRO A 116 3.65 2.37 15.48
C PRO A 116 3.12 1.77 14.18
N GLN A 117 2.28 0.74 14.27
CA GLN A 117 1.58 0.10 13.16
C GLN A 117 0.17 -0.25 13.63
N VAL A 118 -0.82 0.04 12.78
CA VAL A 118 -2.22 -0.23 13.06
C VAL A 118 -2.93 -0.72 11.81
N GLU A 119 -3.63 -1.84 11.94
CA GLU A 119 -4.45 -2.39 10.88
C GLU A 119 -5.70 -1.52 10.64
N TYR A 120 -6.13 -1.46 9.39
CA TYR A 120 -7.40 -0.86 9.02
C TYR A 120 -8.16 -1.72 8.00
N ARG A 121 -9.47 -1.52 7.92
CA ARG A 121 -10.33 -2.17 6.93
C ARG A 121 -11.44 -1.24 6.49
N VAL A 122 -11.63 -1.19 5.17
CA VAL A 122 -12.75 -0.55 4.48
C VAL A 122 -13.25 -1.50 3.39
N PRO A 123 -14.45 -1.28 2.80
CA PRO A 123 -14.88 -2.05 1.64
C PRO A 123 -13.81 -2.03 0.53
N GLY A 124 -13.45 -3.21 0.03
CA GLY A 124 -12.50 -3.37 -1.07
C GLY A 124 -11.02 -3.37 -0.67
N VAL A 125 -10.63 -2.91 0.52
CA VAL A 125 -9.22 -2.91 0.93
C VAL A 125 -8.99 -2.92 2.44
N SER A 126 -7.95 -3.62 2.87
CA SER A 126 -7.39 -3.57 4.22
C SER A 126 -5.87 -3.51 4.14
N GLY A 127 -5.20 -3.18 5.24
CA GLY A 127 -3.75 -3.20 5.34
C GLY A 127 -3.27 -2.44 6.55
N ASP A 128 -2.02 -1.97 6.51
CA ASP A 128 -1.36 -1.37 7.65
C ASP A 128 -1.14 0.15 7.50
N LEU A 129 -1.42 0.90 8.57
CA LEU A 129 -0.97 2.27 8.77
C LEU A 129 0.32 2.23 9.61
N CYS A 130 1.46 2.45 8.96
CA CYS A 130 2.78 2.41 9.59
C CYS A 130 3.34 3.81 9.84
N THR A 131 4.08 3.96 10.94
CA THR A 131 4.80 5.19 11.29
C THR A 131 6.32 4.95 11.31
N PRO A 132 7.14 6.01 11.32
CA PRO A 132 8.57 5.89 11.57
C PRO A 132 8.95 5.25 12.91
N ALA A 133 8.02 5.14 13.87
CA ALA A 133 8.28 4.49 15.15
C ALA A 133 8.33 2.95 15.07
N LEU A 134 7.93 2.35 13.94
CA LEU A 134 8.05 0.91 13.73
C LEU A 134 9.55 0.52 13.58
N PRO A 135 9.97 -0.69 13.98
CA PRO A 135 11.37 -1.14 13.80
C PRO A 135 11.74 -1.39 12.33
N TRP A 136 12.07 -0.34 11.58
CA TRP A 136 12.47 -0.40 10.16
C TRP A 136 13.93 -0.81 9.93
N GLY A 137 14.51 -1.61 10.83
CA GLY A 137 15.95 -1.88 10.85
C GLY A 137 16.76 -0.59 10.99
N ASP A 138 17.84 -0.46 10.20
CA ASP A 138 18.73 0.72 10.23
C ASP A 138 18.23 1.89 9.34
N MET A 139 17.01 1.81 8.80
CA MET A 139 16.50 2.79 7.85
C MET A 139 15.78 3.96 8.53
N ASP A 140 16.19 5.19 8.22
CA ASP A 140 15.41 6.39 8.49
C ASP A 140 14.26 6.53 7.48
N VAL A 141 13.11 5.93 7.79
CA VAL A 141 11.93 6.00 6.92
C VAL A 141 11.22 7.36 6.95
N LEU A 142 11.46 8.19 7.98
CA LEU A 142 10.86 9.53 8.04
C LEU A 142 11.34 10.37 6.85
N SER A 143 12.61 10.21 6.46
CA SER A 143 13.19 10.84 5.28
C SER A 143 12.50 10.48 3.95
N CYS A 144 11.70 9.41 3.91
CA CYS A 144 11.01 8.97 2.70
C CYS A 144 9.75 9.81 2.43
N LEU A 145 9.10 10.33 3.47
CA LEU A 145 7.87 11.13 3.35
C LEU A 145 8.04 12.38 2.46
N PRO A 146 9.09 13.22 2.61
CA PRO A 146 9.32 14.36 1.72
C PRO A 146 9.83 13.95 0.33
N ARG A 147 10.43 12.75 0.19
CA ARG A 147 10.96 12.22 -1.08
C ARG A 147 9.94 11.43 -1.90
N ALA A 148 8.77 11.14 -1.32
CA ALA A 148 7.70 10.42 -1.99
C ALA A 148 7.34 11.06 -3.33
N VAL A 149 7.22 10.20 -4.34
CA VAL A 149 6.80 10.58 -5.68
C VAL A 149 5.28 10.66 -5.75
N SER A 150 4.75 11.28 -6.80
CA SER A 150 3.31 11.43 -6.99
C SER A 150 2.91 11.14 -8.42
N THR A 151 1.75 10.49 -8.59
CA THR A 151 1.10 10.30 -9.89
C THR A 151 -0.31 10.87 -9.81
N ARG A 152 -0.80 11.37 -10.95
CA ARG A 152 -2.20 11.77 -11.07
C ARG A 152 -3.00 10.60 -11.62
N ASP A 153 -4.06 10.24 -10.93
CA ASP A 153 -5.02 9.26 -11.40
C ASP A 153 -5.90 9.89 -12.52
N PRO A 154 -6.37 9.11 -13.52
CA PRO A 154 -7.28 9.61 -14.55
C PRO A 154 -8.58 10.27 -14.02
N GLU A 155 -9.03 9.93 -12.81
CA GLU A 155 -10.17 10.58 -12.13
C GLU A 155 -9.79 11.90 -11.43
N GLY A 156 -8.54 12.35 -11.53
CA GLY A 156 -8.14 13.70 -11.18
C GLY A 156 -7.53 13.89 -9.78
N PHE A 157 -7.44 12.84 -8.97
CA PHE A 157 -6.77 12.88 -7.66
C PHE A 157 -5.30 12.49 -7.73
N ALA A 158 -4.49 12.96 -6.77
CA ALA A 158 -3.07 12.61 -6.69
C ALA A 158 -2.86 11.44 -5.73
N ILE A 159 -1.96 10.52 -6.09
CA ILE A 159 -1.54 9.40 -5.24
C ILE A 159 -0.06 9.60 -4.91
N ARG A 160 0.27 9.65 -3.61
CA ARG A 160 1.64 9.70 -3.11
C ARG A 160 2.13 8.28 -2.83
N TYR A 161 3.32 7.93 -3.30
CA TYR A 161 3.90 6.61 -3.10
C TYR A 161 5.42 6.74 -2.93
N VAL A 162 6.00 5.80 -2.21
CA VAL A 162 7.43 5.83 -1.88
C VAL A 162 8.26 5.74 -3.16
N ASP A 163 9.39 6.46 -3.20
CA ASP A 163 10.35 6.38 -4.29
C ASP A 163 10.90 4.94 -4.45
N LEU A 164 11.31 4.58 -5.67
CA LEU A 164 11.78 3.23 -5.99
C LEU A 164 12.99 2.82 -5.14
N ASP A 165 13.98 3.71 -4.98
CA ASP A 165 15.18 3.40 -4.22
C ASP A 165 14.88 3.26 -2.74
N ASP A 166 13.97 4.08 -2.21
CA ASP A 166 13.51 3.97 -0.84
C ASP A 166 12.71 2.69 -0.61
N LEU A 167 11.88 2.27 -1.57
CA LEU A 167 11.14 1.01 -1.48
C LEU A 167 12.10 -0.20 -1.45
N ILE A 168 13.14 -0.20 -2.29
CA ILE A 168 14.17 -1.23 -2.29
C ILE A 168 14.91 -1.27 -0.95
N ARG A 169 15.27 -0.10 -0.39
CA ARG A 169 15.91 -0.01 0.93
C ARG A 169 15.00 -0.51 2.06
N MET A 170 13.72 -0.14 2.05
CA MET A 170 12.73 -0.60 3.04
C MET A 170 12.65 -2.13 3.03
N ARG A 171 12.51 -2.74 1.85
CA ARG A 171 12.44 -4.20 1.69
C ARG A 171 13.71 -4.89 2.20
N ARG A 172 14.89 -4.33 1.91
CA ARG A 172 16.17 -4.86 2.42
C ARG A 172 16.32 -4.75 3.94
N ALA A 173 15.90 -3.63 4.51
CA ALA A 173 15.98 -3.40 5.95
C ALA A 173 15.04 -4.34 6.74
N LEU A 174 13.87 -4.67 6.19
CA LEU A 174 12.96 -5.67 6.77
C LEU A 174 13.49 -7.11 6.64
N GLY A 175 14.18 -7.43 5.55
CA GLY A 175 14.99 -8.64 5.41
C GLY A 175 14.24 -9.98 5.35
N ARG A 176 12.89 -9.98 5.34
CA ARG A 176 12.11 -11.23 5.19
C ARG A 176 12.36 -11.83 3.80
N PRO A 177 12.31 -13.16 3.61
CA PRO A 177 12.58 -13.79 2.31
C PRO A 177 11.76 -13.18 1.15
N LYS A 178 10.47 -12.93 1.38
CA LYS A 178 9.61 -12.27 0.38
C LYS A 178 10.05 -10.85 0.03
N ASP A 179 10.52 -10.08 1.00
CA ASP A 179 10.96 -8.70 0.79
C ASP A 179 12.25 -8.65 -0.03
N LEU A 180 13.21 -9.55 0.24
CA LEU A 180 14.46 -9.62 -0.51
C LEU A 180 14.22 -10.00 -1.98
N ARG A 181 13.34 -10.98 -2.24
CA ARG A 181 12.91 -11.34 -3.61
C ARG A 181 12.30 -10.14 -4.34
N ARG A 182 11.37 -9.48 -3.66
CA ARG A 182 10.67 -8.28 -4.13
C ARG A 182 11.61 -7.08 -4.33
N ALA A 183 12.68 -6.96 -3.56
CA ALA A 183 13.71 -5.94 -3.79
C ALA A 183 14.50 -6.25 -5.06
N ALA A 184 14.89 -7.50 -5.29
CA ALA A 184 15.62 -7.92 -6.49
C ALA A 184 14.80 -7.71 -7.77
N GLU A 185 13.48 -7.97 -7.75
CA GLU A 185 12.59 -7.64 -8.88
C GLU A 185 12.62 -6.15 -9.20
N LEU A 186 12.45 -5.29 -8.19
CA LEU A 186 12.45 -3.83 -8.38
C LEU A 186 13.78 -3.28 -8.89
N GLU A 187 14.91 -3.89 -8.49
CA GLU A 187 16.21 -3.51 -9.03
C GLU A 187 16.34 -3.78 -10.52
N ALA A 188 15.73 -4.86 -11.01
CA ALA A 188 15.71 -5.18 -12.44
C ALA A 188 14.81 -4.23 -13.26
N LEU A 189 13.94 -3.47 -12.59
CA LEU A 189 13.07 -2.46 -13.22
C LEU A 189 13.71 -1.06 -13.26
N ARG A 190 14.90 -0.88 -12.67
CA ARG A 190 15.62 0.38 -12.76
C ARG A 190 15.94 0.71 -14.24
N PRO A 191 15.77 1.97 -14.67
CA PRO A 191 16.14 2.41 -16.01
C PRO A 191 17.64 2.36 -16.27
#